data_AF-A0A6I2QQK0-F1
#
_entry.id   AF-A0A6I2QQK0-F1
#
_cell.length_a   1.000
_cell.length_b   1.000
_cell.length_c   1.000
_cell.angle_alpha   90.00
_cell.angle_beta   90.00
_cell.angle_gamma   90.00
#
_symmetry.space_group_name_H-M   'P 1'
#
loop_
_entity.id
_entity.type
_entity.pdbx_description
1 polymer ?
#
loop_
_entity_poly.entity_id
_entity_poly.type
_entity_poly.pdbx_seq_one_letter_code
_entity_poly.pdbx_strand_id
1 'polypeptide(L)' 'MKELDEVRLKEDYKEIIKGTKGTIVLLYNDKNCEVEFFDKDGDTIDVFMTPLKKLELINSF' A
#
# COMPACT_ATOMS: atom_id res chain seq x y z
N MET A 1 -7.50 -4.96 -6.81
CA MET A 1 -6.28 -4.95 -5.99
C MET A 1 -5.80 -6.37 -5.90
N LYS A 2 -4.63 -6.63 -6.47
CA LYS A 2 -3.89 -7.89 -6.47
C LYS A 2 -2.42 -7.59 -6.23
N GLU A 3 -1.60 -8.62 -6.04
CA GLU A 3 -0.14 -8.45 -5.95
C GLU A 3 0.39 -7.68 -7.17
N LEU A 4 1.38 -6.82 -6.91
CA LEU A 4 2.02 -5.89 -7.84
C LEU A 4 1.18 -4.67 -8.26
N ASP A 5 -0.08 -4.54 -7.83
CA ASP A 5 -0.84 -3.31 -8.05
C ASP A 5 -0.21 -2.14 -7.26
N GLU A 6 -0.14 -0.95 -7.90
CA GLU A 6 0.26 0.30 -7.25
C GLU A 6 -0.95 0.90 -6.51
N VAL A 7 -0.75 1.27 -5.25
CA VAL A 7 -1.79 1.77 -4.36
C VAL A 7 -1.37 3.06 -3.65
N ARG A 8 -2.36 3.78 -3.12
CA ARG A 8 -2.16 4.94 -2.23
C ARG A 8 -2.91 4.76 -0.92
N LEU A 9 -2.36 5.26 0.18
CA LEU A 9 -3.10 5.38 1.44
C LEU A 9 -4.13 6.52 1.38
N LYS A 10 -5.39 6.21 1.73
CA LYS A 10 -6.50 7.18 1.78
C LYS A 10 -6.54 7.99 3.09
N GLU A 11 -5.90 7.49 4.13
CA GLU A 11 -5.83 8.07 5.47
C GLU A 11 -4.53 7.64 6.14
N ASP A 12 -4.10 8.37 7.17
CA ASP A 12 -2.92 8.01 7.95
C ASP A 12 -3.07 6.60 8.54
N TYR A 13 -2.00 5.83 8.52
CA TYR A 13 -1.99 4.48 9.03
C TYR A 13 -0.63 4.12 9.60
N LYS A 14 -0.62 3.87 10.92
CA LYS A 14 0.62 3.72 11.70
C LYS A 14 1.50 4.97 11.50
N GLU A 15 2.78 4.80 11.22
CA GLU A 15 3.74 5.85 10.87
C GLU A 15 3.65 6.35 9.41
N ILE A 16 2.81 5.76 8.56
CA ILE A 16 2.68 6.17 7.16
C ILE A 16 1.57 7.21 6.98
N ILE A 17 1.93 8.35 6.39
CA ILE A 17 0.99 9.44 6.13
C ILE A 17 0.05 9.14 4.96
N LYS A 18 -1.14 9.74 5.00
CA LYS A 18 -2.08 9.75 3.88
C LYS A 18 -1.38 10.23 2.61
N GLY A 19 -1.71 9.58 1.49
CA GLY A 19 -1.17 9.94 0.18
C GLY A 19 0.13 9.21 -0.18
N THR A 20 0.78 8.54 0.78
CA THR A 20 1.96 7.71 0.50
C THR A 20 1.59 6.59 -0.47
N LYS A 21 2.45 6.41 -1.47
CA LYS A 21 2.33 5.36 -2.47
C LYS A 21 2.96 4.07 -1.98
N GLY A 22 2.46 2.97 -2.49
CA GLY A 22 3.06 1.66 -2.25
C GLY A 22 2.66 0.65 -3.30
N THR A 23 3.23 -0.54 -3.18
CA THR A 23 2.92 -1.69 -4.02
C THR A 23 2.41 -2.83 -3.14
N ILE A 24 1.34 -3.50 -3.56
CA ILE A 24 0.89 -4.72 -2.88
C ILE A 24 1.91 -5.82 -3.13
N VAL A 25 2.61 -6.27 -2.10
CA VAL A 25 3.65 -7.33 -2.21
C VAL A 25 3.12 -8.71 -1.85
N LEU A 26 2.00 -8.79 -1.11
CA LEU A 26 1.34 -10.06 -0.77
C LEU A 26 -0.16 -9.84 -0.52
N LEU A 27 -1.03 -10.63 -1.16
CA LEU A 27 -2.47 -10.59 -0.91
C LEU A 27 -2.90 -11.81 -0.08
N TYR A 28 -3.33 -11.60 1.17
CA TYR A 28 -3.76 -12.71 2.03
C TYR A 28 -5.22 -13.13 1.80
N ASN A 29 -6.11 -12.15 1.65
CA ASN A 29 -7.55 -12.33 1.49
C ASN A 29 -8.21 -11.03 1.01
N ASP A 30 -9.53 -11.05 0.88
CA ASP A 30 -10.34 -9.91 0.43
C ASP A 30 -10.40 -8.72 1.43
N LYS A 31 -9.64 -8.77 2.53
CA LYS A 31 -9.60 -7.71 3.55
C LYS A 31 -8.22 -7.13 3.80
N ASN A 32 -7.15 -7.93 3.76
CA ASN A 32 -5.81 -7.52 4.14
C ASN A 32 -4.77 -7.97 3.11
N CYS A 33 -3.75 -7.14 2.94
CA CYS A 33 -2.57 -7.38 2.13
C CYS A 33 -1.33 -6.82 2.84
N GLU A 34 -0.12 -7.19 2.40
CA GLU A 34 1.09 -6.43 2.72
C GLU A 34 1.36 -5.41 1.62
N VAL A 35 1.72 -4.20 2.01
CA VAL A 35 2.09 -3.11 1.11
C VAL A 35 3.49 -2.65 1.48
N GLU A 36 4.37 -2.64 0.51
CA GLU A 36 5.64 -1.92 0.57
C GLU A 36 5.37 -0.45 0.25
N PHE A 37 5.62 0.45 1.21
CA PHE A 37 5.41 1.88 1.04
C PHE A 37 6.72 2.57 0.66
N PHE A 38 6.63 3.57 -0.20
CA PHE A 38 7.79 4.30 -0.72
C PHE A 38 7.78 5.76 -0.30
N ASP A 39 8.96 6.32 -0.09
CA ASP A 39 9.12 7.76 0.09
C ASP A 39 9.09 8.51 -1.26
N LYS A 40 9.37 9.81 -1.21
CA LYS A 40 9.35 10.68 -2.38
C LYS A 40 10.48 10.40 -3.38
N ASP A 41 11.56 9.78 -2.94
CA ASP A 41 12.73 9.45 -3.74
C ASP A 41 12.60 8.03 -4.33
N GLY A 42 11.57 7.29 -3.91
CA GLY A 42 11.25 5.95 -4.37
C GLY A 42 11.86 4.86 -3.50
N ASP A 43 12.48 5.24 -2.38
CA ASP A 43 13.07 4.32 -1.43
C ASP A 43 11.99 3.69 -0.55
N THR A 44 12.19 2.43 -0.18
CA THR A 44 11.28 1.73 0.73
C THR A 44 11.33 2.35 2.11
N ILE A 45 10.16 2.76 2.61
CA ILE A 45 9.99 3.18 4.00
C ILE A 45 9.90 1.93 4.88
N ASP A 46 8.90 1.08 4.62
CA ASP A 46 8.65 -0.17 5.32
C ASP A 46 7.58 -1.01 4.58
N VAL A 47 7.38 -2.26 5.03
CA VAL A 47 6.32 -3.16 4.58
C VAL A 47 5.32 -3.40 5.71
N PHE A 48 4.05 -3.08 5.47
CA PHE A 48 2.99 -3.27 6.46
C PHE A 48 1.83 -4.11 5.94
N MET A 49 1.37 -5.03 6.79
CA MET A 49 0.00 -5.54 6.70
C MET A 49 -0.98 -4.38 6.81
N THR A 50 -1.74 -4.18 5.74
CA THR A 50 -2.61 -3.03 5.52
C THR A 50 -4.00 -3.53 5.10
N PRO A 51 -5.07 -3.06 5.74
CA PRO A 51 -6.43 -3.33 5.29
C PRO A 51 -6.69 -2.72 3.91
N LEU A 52 -7.22 -3.49 2.97
CA LEU A 52 -7.56 -3.04 1.61
C LEU A 52 -8.49 -1.82 1.61
N LYS A 53 -9.38 -1.72 2.61
CA LYS A 53 -10.27 -0.56 2.78
C LYS A 53 -9.55 0.77 3.00
N LYS A 54 -8.27 0.76 3.43
CA LYS A 54 -7.43 1.96 3.60
C LYS A 54 -6.72 2.37 2.32
N LEU A 55 -6.72 1.52 1.30
CA LEU A 55 -6.04 1.73 0.04
C LEU A 55 -7.00 2.24 -1.04
N GLU A 56 -6.45 2.96 -1.99
CA GLU A 56 -7.01 3.19 -3.31
C GLU A 56 -6.04 2.67 -4.37
N LEU A 57 -6.59 2.09 -5.44
CA LEU A 57 -5.80 1.60 -6.57
C LEU A 57 -5.37 2.79 -7.43
N ILE A 58 -4.06 2.89 -7.71
CA ILE A 58 -3.51 3.90 -8.62
C ILE A 58 -3.34 3.29 -10.01
N ASN A 59 -2.67 2.15 -10.08
CA ASN A 59 -2.39 1.43 -11.32
C ASN A 59 -2.45 -0.07 -11.08
N SER A 60 -2.92 -0.82 -12.09
CA SER A 60 -2.96 -2.28 -12.04
C SER A 60 -2.14 -2.86 -13.19
N PHE A 61 -1.32 -3.86 -12.89
CA PHE A 61 -0.42 -4.51 -13.82
C PHE A 61 -0.91 -5.90 -14.22
#